data_AF-A0AB34KXF4-F1
#
_entry.id   AF-A0AB34KXF4-F1
#
_cell.length_a   1.000
_cell.length_b   1.000
_cell.length_c   1.000
_cell.angle_alpha   90.00
_cell.angle_beta   90.00
_cell.angle_gamma   90.00
#
_symmetry.space_group_name_H-M   'P 1'
#
loop_
_entity.id
_entity.type
_entity.pdbx_description
1 polymer ?
#
loop_
_entity_poly.entity_id
_entity_poly.type
_entity_poly.pdbx_seq_one_letter_code
_entity_poly.pdbx_strand_id
1 'polypeptide(L)'
;MPPTTRSGGNKQAHIDNPKETKAAVTGTKDKAKTSDSSSKKRKTSPSNEKPQKASRKDSPQDDQAEDSNDSILINRAPVLELWAATVTSFMYPALSWETCLSAGSAISTLCAVSKGRAIGTIDQPDPAAAEKKREERRRRAENEELEELEVMGFHLKLKDGFAMVGDKPKKANEATLMKKFGESEYARAKGVFQDALKDWKGKEEDLNAQAFHHYEDFRPTVAQGQKGWGRKGMLNLQAVREAVSTT
;
A
#
# COMPACT_ATOMS: atom_id res chain seq x y z
N MET A 1 69.43 37.24 -9.35
CA MET A 1 69.03 38.04 -10.52
C MET A 1 68.65 37.09 -11.66
N PRO A 2 67.65 37.47 -12.49
CA PRO A 2 66.67 36.59 -13.14
C PRO A 2 67.15 36.16 -14.56
N PRO A 3 66.41 35.38 -15.38
CA PRO A 3 65.16 35.85 -15.99
C PRO A 3 64.01 34.81 -16.11
N THR A 4 62.81 35.34 -15.90
CA THR A 4 61.51 34.94 -16.46
C THR A 4 61.48 35.13 -17.99
N THR A 5 60.44 34.57 -18.63
CA THR A 5 59.86 34.83 -19.98
C THR A 5 60.10 33.69 -21.00
N ARG A 6 59.19 33.33 -21.93
CA ARG A 6 58.05 34.05 -22.51
C ARG A 6 57.17 33.08 -23.34
N SER A 7 55.93 33.53 -23.57
CA SER A 7 55.18 33.48 -24.84
C SER A 7 54.82 32.15 -25.51
N GLY A 8 53.54 32.07 -25.88
CA GLY A 8 53.19 31.56 -27.21
C GLY A 8 51.78 31.00 -27.31
N GLY A 9 50.78 31.85 -27.46
CA GLY A 9 49.49 31.42 -28.01
C GLY A 9 49.63 31.07 -29.49
N ASN A 10 48.80 30.16 -29.99
CA ASN A 10 48.47 30.16 -31.41
C ASN A 10 47.00 29.76 -31.65
N LYS A 11 46.41 30.51 -32.58
CA LYS A 11 45.06 30.42 -33.11
C LYS A 11 44.99 29.37 -34.23
N GLN A 12 43.92 28.59 -34.21
CA GLN A 12 42.85 28.53 -35.23
C GLN A 12 43.20 28.54 -36.74
N ALA A 13 42.73 27.50 -37.44
CA ALA A 13 42.08 27.54 -38.78
C ALA A 13 41.47 26.13 -39.01
N HIS A 14 40.15 25.95 -39.10
CA HIS A 14 39.19 26.24 -40.18
C HIS A 14 39.26 25.26 -41.37
N ILE A 15 38.10 25.08 -42.00
CA ILE A 15 37.71 24.37 -43.25
C ILE A 15 36.80 23.17 -42.92
N ASP A 16 35.58 22.99 -43.44
CA ASP A 16 34.61 23.86 -44.11
C ASP A 16 33.25 23.11 -44.10
N ASN A 17 32.17 23.90 -44.11
CA ASN A 17 30.74 23.54 -44.30
C ASN A 17 30.51 23.10 -45.80
N PRO A 18 29.32 22.70 -46.35
CA PRO A 18 27.98 23.22 -46.00
C PRO A 18 26.70 22.36 -46.24
N LYS A 19 25.59 22.82 -45.61
CA LYS A 19 24.19 23.00 -46.12
C LYS A 19 23.42 21.77 -46.70
N GLU A 20 22.10 21.62 -46.69
CA GLU A 20 20.93 22.50 -46.49
C GLU A 20 19.65 21.63 -46.32
N THR A 21 18.74 22.08 -45.46
CA THR A 21 17.26 22.12 -45.53
C THR A 21 16.35 21.15 -46.32
N LYS A 22 15.24 20.79 -45.61
CA LYS A 22 13.80 20.72 -46.00
C LYS A 22 13.31 19.56 -46.90
N ALA A 23 12.34 18.78 -46.39
CA ALA A 23 10.91 18.89 -46.72
C ALA A 23 10.14 17.60 -46.33
N ALA A 24 8.88 17.80 -45.94
CA ALA A 24 7.85 16.79 -45.72
C ALA A 24 7.50 16.02 -47.00
N VAL A 25 6.95 14.79 -46.85
CA VAL A 25 5.74 14.28 -47.54
C VAL A 25 5.53 12.78 -47.26
N THR A 26 4.36 12.51 -46.65
CA THR A 26 3.42 11.39 -46.77
C THR A 26 3.89 9.93 -46.96
N GLY A 27 3.31 9.05 -46.15
CA GLY A 27 3.27 7.60 -46.38
C GLY A 27 2.26 6.91 -45.46
N THR A 28 1.00 7.30 -45.54
CA THR A 28 -0.13 6.65 -44.85
C THR A 28 -0.45 5.33 -45.55
N LYS A 29 -0.45 4.22 -44.80
CA LYS A 29 -0.84 2.89 -45.29
C LYS A 29 -2.21 2.49 -44.74
N ASP A 30 -3.04 2.06 -45.66
CA ASP A 30 -4.44 1.69 -45.59
C ASP A 30 -4.83 0.65 -44.52
N LYS A 31 -6.03 0.84 -43.95
CA LYS A 31 -7.08 -0.21 -44.01
C LYS A 31 -8.47 0.39 -43.75
N ALA A 32 -9.25 0.42 -44.82
CA ALA A 32 -10.64 0.83 -44.87
C ALA A 32 -11.59 -0.22 -44.27
N LYS A 33 -12.74 0.30 -43.85
CA LYS A 33 -13.96 -0.38 -43.38
C LYS A 33 -14.98 -0.33 -44.53
N THR A 34 -15.82 -1.36 -44.70
CA THR A 34 -17.19 -1.40 -45.30
C THR A 34 -17.52 -2.88 -45.60
N SER A 35 -18.45 -3.53 -44.90
CA SER A 35 -19.92 -3.61 -45.11
C SER A 35 -20.33 -4.30 -46.42
N ASP A 36 -21.00 -5.46 -46.36
CA ASP A 36 -22.47 -5.59 -46.49
C ASP A 36 -22.94 -7.08 -46.54
N SER A 37 -24.15 -7.28 -46.02
CA SER A 37 -25.21 -8.16 -46.54
C SER A 37 -25.50 -9.53 -45.88
N SER A 38 -26.58 -9.50 -45.09
CA SER A 38 -27.82 -10.30 -45.25
C SER A 38 -27.84 -11.80 -44.98
N SER A 39 -28.61 -12.23 -43.96
CA SER A 39 -29.89 -12.98 -44.14
C SER A 39 -30.46 -13.62 -42.85
N LYS A 40 -31.50 -13.00 -42.29
CA LYS A 40 -32.87 -13.54 -42.05
C LYS A 40 -33.03 -15.03 -41.67
N LYS A 41 -33.47 -15.32 -40.43
CA LYS A 41 -34.55 -16.31 -40.16
C LYS A 41 -35.20 -16.14 -38.77
N ARG A 42 -36.53 -15.95 -38.79
CA ARG A 42 -37.49 -15.95 -37.66
C ARG A 42 -37.94 -17.39 -37.33
N LYS A 43 -38.62 -17.49 -36.17
CA LYS A 43 -39.58 -18.52 -35.67
C LYS A 43 -38.95 -19.44 -34.61
N THR A 44 -39.56 -19.76 -33.47
CA THR A 44 -40.94 -19.62 -32.92
C THR A 44 -40.89 -20.11 -31.46
N SER A 45 -41.68 -19.51 -30.56
CA SER A 45 -42.05 -20.14 -29.27
C SER A 45 -43.01 -21.33 -29.51
N PRO A 46 -43.11 -22.28 -28.56
CA PRO A 46 -44.29 -22.23 -27.69
C PRO A 46 -44.05 -22.65 -26.23
N SER A 47 -44.99 -22.19 -25.41
CA SER A 47 -45.29 -22.53 -24.02
C SER A 47 -45.43 -24.05 -23.78
N ASN A 48 -45.00 -24.56 -22.61
CA ASN A 48 -45.88 -25.42 -21.81
C ASN A 48 -45.45 -25.61 -20.34
N GLU A 49 -46.42 -25.35 -19.46
CA GLU A 49 -46.81 -26.02 -18.21
C GLU A 49 -45.81 -26.42 -17.10
N LYS A 50 -46.14 -25.91 -15.90
CA LYS A 50 -45.82 -26.45 -14.56
C LYS A 50 -46.14 -27.96 -14.44
N PRO A 51 -45.48 -28.66 -13.50
CA PRO A 51 -46.22 -29.01 -12.30
C PRO A 51 -45.44 -28.73 -11.00
N GLN A 52 -46.17 -28.23 -10.01
CA GLN A 52 -45.78 -28.23 -8.61
C GLN A 52 -45.61 -29.68 -8.12
N LYS A 53 -44.52 -29.95 -7.39
CA LYS A 53 -44.53 -31.01 -6.38
C LYS A 53 -43.79 -30.54 -5.14
N ALA A 54 -44.56 -30.33 -4.09
CA ALA A 54 -44.09 -30.15 -2.74
C ALA A 54 -43.37 -31.44 -2.28
N SER A 55 -42.18 -31.28 -1.73
CA SER A 55 -41.70 -32.17 -0.69
C SER A 55 -40.91 -31.34 0.32
N ARG A 56 -41.52 -31.17 1.49
CA ARG A 56 -40.90 -30.74 2.73
C ARG A 56 -39.64 -31.57 2.98
N LYS A 57 -38.54 -30.91 3.30
CA LYS A 57 -37.52 -31.48 4.16
C LYS A 57 -36.94 -30.36 5.00
N ASP A 58 -37.33 -30.38 6.26
CA ASP A 58 -36.65 -29.72 7.37
C ASP A 58 -35.14 -29.79 7.19
N SER A 59 -34.52 -28.62 7.10
CA SER A 59 -33.12 -28.43 7.47
C SER A 59 -33.10 -27.30 8.51
N PRO A 60 -32.47 -27.50 9.68
CA PRO A 60 -32.41 -26.50 10.74
C PRO A 60 -31.72 -25.22 10.25
N GLN A 61 -32.18 -24.09 10.78
CA GLN A 61 -31.48 -22.81 10.76
C GLN A 61 -29.99 -23.00 11.05
N ASP A 62 -29.14 -22.35 10.25
CA ASP A 62 -27.79 -21.99 10.67
C ASP A 62 -27.67 -20.47 10.53
N ASP A 63 -27.27 -19.85 11.63
CA ASP A 63 -27.33 -18.44 11.97
C ASP A 63 -26.33 -17.59 11.16
N GLN A 64 -26.66 -17.20 9.92
CA GLN A 64 -25.78 -16.34 9.09
C GLN A 64 -26.48 -15.10 8.50
N ALA A 65 -27.36 -14.45 9.26
CA ALA A 65 -28.03 -13.21 8.81
C ALA A 65 -27.62 -11.94 9.58
N GLU A 66 -26.85 -12.03 10.66
CA GLU A 66 -26.45 -10.87 11.48
C GLU A 66 -25.03 -10.33 11.14
N ASP A 67 -24.18 -11.12 10.47
CA ASP A 67 -22.71 -10.93 10.43
C ASP A 67 -22.17 -10.18 9.19
N SER A 68 -23.05 -9.79 8.25
CA SER A 68 -22.63 -9.09 7.03
C SER A 68 -22.31 -7.61 7.26
N ASN A 69 -22.77 -7.04 8.38
CA ASN A 69 -22.49 -5.66 8.73
C ASN A 69 -21.10 -5.45 9.31
N ASP A 70 -20.40 -6.44 9.86
CA ASP A 70 -19.07 -6.23 10.50
C ASP A 70 -17.89 -6.79 9.71
N SER A 71 -18.12 -7.18 8.46
CA SER A 71 -17.11 -7.78 7.61
C SER A 71 -16.68 -6.85 6.46
N ILE A 72 -15.38 -6.75 6.19
CA ILE A 72 -14.79 -5.94 5.11
C ILE A 72 -13.83 -6.81 4.28
N LEU A 73 -14.04 -6.90 2.96
CA LEU A 73 -13.18 -7.69 2.07
C LEU A 73 -11.99 -6.86 1.53
N ILE A 74 -10.84 -6.97 2.17
CA ILE A 74 -9.70 -6.08 1.92
C ILE A 74 -8.34 -6.79 1.98
N ASN A 75 -7.33 -6.19 1.33
CA ASN A 75 -5.95 -6.61 1.48
C ASN A 75 -5.42 -6.31 2.89
N ARG A 76 -4.46 -7.11 3.35
CA ARG A 76 -3.79 -6.91 4.64
C ARG A 76 -3.02 -5.60 4.76
N ALA A 77 -2.34 -5.18 3.67
CA ALA A 77 -1.45 -4.02 3.71
C ALA A 77 -2.19 -2.68 4.00
N PRO A 78 -3.36 -2.38 3.38
CA PRO A 78 -4.16 -1.21 3.74
C PRO A 78 -4.69 -1.25 5.18
N VAL A 79 -5.02 -2.43 5.70
CA VAL A 79 -5.46 -2.61 7.10
C VAL A 79 -4.33 -2.30 8.07
N LEU A 80 -3.14 -2.85 7.84
CA LEU A 80 -1.97 -2.55 8.65
C LEU A 80 -1.59 -1.07 8.59
N GLU A 81 -1.66 -0.46 7.41
CA GLU A 81 -1.37 0.96 7.22
C GLU A 81 -2.32 1.85 8.03
N LEU A 82 -3.63 1.59 7.98
CA LEU A 82 -4.62 2.32 8.75
C LEU A 82 -4.49 2.08 10.27
N TRP A 83 -4.32 0.82 10.67
CA TRP A 83 -4.15 0.45 12.09
C TRP A 83 -2.93 1.12 12.70
N ALA A 84 -1.78 1.03 12.03
CA ALA A 84 -0.56 1.67 12.50
C ALA A 84 -0.70 3.19 12.58
N ALA A 85 -1.35 3.83 11.60
CA ALA A 85 -1.63 5.27 11.67
C ALA A 85 -2.54 5.64 12.84
N THR A 86 -3.57 4.84 13.15
CA THR A 86 -4.43 5.06 14.31
C THR A 86 -3.69 4.89 15.63
N VAL A 87 -2.81 3.89 15.74
CA VAL A 87 -1.96 3.68 16.92
C VAL A 87 -0.97 4.84 17.09
N THR A 88 -0.30 5.27 16.00
CA THR A 88 0.59 6.45 16.05
C THR A 88 -0.15 7.69 16.52
N SER A 89 -1.34 7.97 15.97
CA SER A 89 -2.13 9.14 16.34
C SER A 89 -2.60 9.09 17.80
N PHE A 90 -2.82 7.90 18.34
CA PHE A 90 -3.21 7.69 19.73
C PHE A 90 -2.04 7.92 20.68
N MET A 91 -0.87 7.32 20.39
CA MET A 91 0.33 7.44 21.22
C MET A 91 0.97 8.83 21.15
N TYR A 92 0.85 9.50 20.01
CA TYR A 92 1.49 10.80 19.75
C TYR A 92 0.45 11.86 19.30
N PRO A 93 -0.40 12.36 20.21
CA PRO A 93 -1.48 13.30 19.86
C PRO A 93 -1.00 14.63 19.26
N ALA A 94 0.28 14.97 19.44
CA ALA A 94 0.89 16.19 18.88
C ALA A 94 1.24 16.05 17.38
N LEU A 95 1.32 14.82 16.85
CA LEU A 95 1.64 14.60 15.45
C LEU A 95 0.42 14.85 14.56
N SER A 96 0.68 15.37 13.37
CA SER A 96 -0.37 15.51 12.36
C SER A 96 -0.89 14.15 11.91
N TRP A 97 -2.15 14.08 11.49
CA TRP A 97 -2.71 12.86 10.89
C TRP A 97 -1.94 12.42 9.64
N GLU A 98 -1.40 13.37 8.87
CA GLU A 98 -0.55 13.07 7.71
C GLU A 98 0.76 12.36 8.11
N THR A 99 1.39 12.80 9.20
CA THR A 99 2.56 12.14 9.79
C THR A 99 2.23 10.73 10.28
N CYS A 100 1.06 10.56 10.92
CA CYS A 100 0.59 9.25 11.38
C CYS A 100 0.36 8.29 10.21
N LEU A 101 -0.29 8.76 9.14
CA LEU A 101 -0.46 8.00 7.90
C LEU A 101 0.88 7.65 7.27
N SER A 102 1.84 8.58 7.29
CA SER A 102 3.20 8.37 6.80
C SER A 102 3.89 7.22 7.55
N ALA A 103 3.81 7.23 8.89
CA ALA A 103 4.33 6.18 9.74
C ALA A 103 3.66 4.82 9.44
N GLY A 104 2.34 4.77 9.37
CA GLY A 104 1.61 3.56 9.03
C GLY A 104 1.96 3.01 7.64
N SER A 105 2.14 3.90 6.65
CA SER A 105 2.54 3.52 5.30
C SER A 105 3.98 2.98 5.26
N ALA A 106 4.86 3.53 6.09
CA ALA A 106 6.22 3.04 6.25
C ALA A 106 6.23 1.61 6.83
N ILE A 107 5.52 1.38 7.93
CA ILE A 107 5.39 0.07 8.57
C ILE A 107 4.83 -0.98 7.62
N SER A 108 3.73 -0.64 6.93
CA SER A 108 3.12 -1.53 5.93
C SER A 108 4.09 -1.88 4.80
N THR A 109 4.88 -0.89 4.35
CA THR A 109 5.93 -1.10 3.33
C THR A 109 7.04 -2.01 3.85
N LEU A 110 7.54 -1.80 5.07
CA LEU A 110 8.59 -2.62 5.68
C LEU A 110 8.13 -4.08 5.81
N CYS A 111 6.90 -4.30 6.26
CA CYS A 111 6.30 -5.62 6.35
C CYS A 111 6.13 -6.29 4.98
N ALA A 112 5.69 -5.54 3.96
CA ALA A 112 5.55 -6.03 2.60
C ALA A 112 6.90 -6.44 1.99
N VAL A 113 7.95 -5.65 2.22
CA VAL A 113 9.32 -5.97 1.76
C VAL A 113 9.85 -7.22 2.47
N SER A 114 9.68 -7.30 3.80
CA SER A 114 10.09 -8.47 4.58
C SER A 114 9.39 -9.76 4.10
N LYS A 115 8.07 -9.70 3.91
CA LYS A 115 7.27 -10.80 3.34
C LYS A 115 7.76 -11.16 1.94
N GLY A 116 7.95 -10.18 1.06
CA GLY A 116 8.41 -10.39 -0.32
C GLY A 116 9.76 -11.09 -0.38
N ARG A 117 10.69 -10.77 0.53
CA ARG A 117 11.98 -11.47 0.67
C ARG A 117 11.83 -12.89 1.18
N ALA A 118 10.98 -13.09 2.18
CA ALA A 118 10.74 -14.41 2.78
C ALA A 118 10.14 -15.41 1.77
N ILE A 119 9.30 -14.94 0.84
CA ILE A 119 8.69 -15.78 -0.20
C ILE A 119 9.48 -15.77 -1.53
N GLY A 120 10.64 -15.12 -1.58
CA GLY A 120 11.51 -15.06 -2.75
C GLY A 120 10.99 -14.22 -3.92
N THR A 121 10.01 -13.33 -3.70
CA THR A 121 9.54 -12.39 -4.75
C THR A 121 10.39 -11.11 -4.80
N ILE A 122 11.09 -10.78 -3.71
CA ILE A 122 12.08 -9.70 -3.65
C ILE A 122 13.42 -10.34 -3.34
N ASP A 123 14.45 -10.00 -4.12
CA ASP A 123 15.80 -10.47 -3.87
C ASP A 123 16.29 -10.06 -2.48
N GLN A 124 17.01 -10.97 -1.84
CA GLN A 124 17.74 -10.63 -0.63
C GLN A 124 18.98 -9.82 -1.02
N PRO A 125 19.18 -8.63 -0.45
CA PRO A 125 20.42 -7.91 -0.67
C PRO A 125 21.58 -8.70 -0.07
N ASP A 126 22.75 -8.60 -0.68
CA ASP A 126 24.00 -9.13 -0.11
C ASP A 126 24.17 -8.63 1.34
N PRO A 127 24.40 -9.51 2.34
CA PRO A 127 24.45 -9.13 3.75
C PRO A 127 25.46 -8.01 4.04
N ALA A 128 26.66 -8.08 3.45
CA ALA A 128 27.72 -7.09 3.69
C ALA A 128 27.35 -5.73 3.09
N ALA A 129 26.82 -5.71 1.87
CA ALA A 129 26.32 -4.47 1.26
C ALA A 129 25.10 -3.90 2.00
N ALA A 130 24.20 -4.75 2.50
CA ALA A 130 23.01 -4.35 3.24
C ALA A 130 23.36 -3.72 4.59
N GLU A 131 24.31 -4.31 5.31
CA GLU A 131 24.82 -3.80 6.58
C GLU A 131 25.53 -2.47 6.41
N LYS A 132 26.47 -2.38 5.45
CA LYS A 132 27.15 -1.11 5.11
C LYS A 132 26.15 -0.01 4.79
N LYS A 133 25.14 -0.30 3.95
CA LYS A 133 24.10 0.67 3.61
C LYS A 133 23.23 1.04 4.82
N ARG A 134 22.97 0.12 5.75
CA ARG A 134 22.23 0.41 6.99
C ARG A 134 23.04 1.33 7.91
N GLU A 135 24.32 1.07 8.06
CA GLU A 135 25.22 1.89 8.86
C GLU A 135 25.41 3.30 8.28
N GLU A 136 25.65 3.42 6.97
CA GLU A 136 25.74 4.73 6.32
C GLU A 136 24.46 5.56 6.52
N ARG A 137 23.29 4.92 6.45
CA ARG A 137 22.00 5.57 6.73
C ARG A 137 21.86 5.97 8.20
N ARG A 138 22.29 5.11 9.13
CA ARG A 138 22.28 5.42 10.57
C ARG A 138 23.14 6.65 10.85
N ARG A 139 24.40 6.65 10.39
CA ARG A 139 25.33 7.78 10.56
C ARG A 139 24.80 9.07 9.92
N ARG A 140 24.21 8.98 8.72
CA ARG A 140 23.61 10.14 8.06
C ARG A 140 22.45 10.72 8.87
N ALA A 141 21.63 9.85 9.46
CA ALA A 141 20.50 10.25 10.28
C ALA A 141 20.87 10.63 11.72
N GLU A 142 22.11 10.42 12.15
CA GLU A 142 22.66 11.02 13.37
C GLU A 142 23.20 12.43 13.06
N ASN A 143 23.73 12.63 11.85
CA ASN A 143 24.21 13.94 11.39
C ASN A 143 23.08 14.89 10.95
N GLU A 144 22.03 14.35 10.33
CA GLU A 144 20.76 15.05 10.10
C GLU A 144 19.94 14.80 11.38
N GLU A 145 19.63 15.82 12.19
CA GLU A 145 18.87 15.72 13.44
C GLU A 145 17.41 15.31 13.18
N LEU A 146 17.22 14.08 12.71
CA LEU A 146 15.91 13.51 12.35
C LEU A 146 15.19 13.07 13.62
N GLU A 147 13.92 13.44 13.74
CA GLU A 147 13.08 12.97 14.82
C GLU A 147 12.89 11.44 14.73
N GLU A 148 12.93 10.76 15.86
CA GLU A 148 12.70 9.32 15.94
C GLU A 148 11.32 9.04 16.52
N LEU A 149 10.64 8.06 15.93
CA LEU A 149 9.30 7.64 16.29
C LEU A 149 9.29 6.14 16.48
N GLU A 150 8.91 5.67 17.65
CA GLU A 150 8.72 4.26 17.93
C GLU A 150 7.23 3.93 17.98
N VAL A 151 6.77 3.04 17.12
CA VAL A 151 5.36 2.64 17.11
C VAL A 151 5.23 1.19 16.68
N MET A 152 4.44 0.41 17.44
CA MET A 152 4.26 -1.03 17.24
C MET A 152 5.59 -1.81 17.22
N GLY A 153 6.59 -1.34 17.97
CA GLY A 153 7.97 -1.87 17.97
C GLY A 153 8.81 -1.50 16.74
N PHE A 154 8.28 -0.72 15.80
CA PHE A 154 9.03 -0.20 14.66
C PHE A 154 9.69 1.13 14.99
N HIS A 155 11.00 1.21 14.79
CA HIS A 155 11.78 2.43 14.95
C HIS A 155 11.85 3.16 13.60
N LEU A 156 11.10 4.25 13.48
CA LEU A 156 11.00 5.07 12.28
C LEU A 156 11.76 6.37 12.47
N LYS A 157 12.39 6.86 11.40
CA LYS A 157 12.98 8.20 11.36
C LYS A 157 12.07 9.12 10.57
N LEU A 158 11.80 10.30 11.10
CA LEU A 158 10.97 11.31 10.46
C LEU A 158 11.86 12.39 9.83
N LYS A 159 11.50 12.80 8.62
CA LYS A 159 12.07 13.95 7.93
C LYS A 159 10.94 14.84 7.44
N ASP A 160 10.93 16.10 7.89
CA ASP A 160 9.87 17.07 7.58
C ASP A 160 8.45 16.53 7.91
N GLY A 161 8.32 15.77 9.00
CA GLY A 161 7.06 15.14 9.41
C GLY A 161 6.66 13.88 8.64
N PHE A 162 7.55 13.32 7.79
CA PHE A 162 7.30 12.07 7.05
C PHE A 162 8.26 10.96 7.45
N ALA A 163 7.74 9.76 7.68
CA ALA A 163 8.52 8.57 7.96
C ALA A 163 9.38 8.15 6.76
N MET A 164 10.64 7.82 7.04
CA MET A 164 11.63 7.41 6.04
C MET A 164 11.62 5.89 5.84
N VAL A 165 11.55 5.46 4.58
CA VAL A 165 11.78 4.05 4.20
C VAL A 165 12.98 3.99 3.26
N GLY A 166 14.11 3.50 3.76
CA GLY A 166 15.37 3.59 3.05
C GLY A 166 15.84 5.04 2.97
N ASP A 167 15.96 5.56 1.75
CA ASP A 167 16.49 6.92 1.49
C ASP A 167 15.37 7.91 1.07
N LYS A 168 14.10 7.49 1.15
CA LYS A 168 12.96 8.26 0.63
C LYS A 168 11.90 8.49 1.72
N PRO A 169 11.36 9.72 1.85
CA PRO A 169 10.23 9.99 2.71
C PRO A 169 8.98 9.33 2.14
N LYS A 170 8.18 8.71 3.01
CA LYS A 170 6.95 8.02 2.65
C LYS A 170 5.77 8.96 2.82
N LYS A 171 5.46 9.74 1.79
CA LYS A 171 4.21 10.51 1.79
C LYS A 171 3.04 9.54 1.69
N ALA A 172 2.17 9.54 2.69
CA ALA A 172 0.95 8.77 2.68
C ALA A 172 -0.21 9.64 2.22
N ASN A 173 -1.14 9.05 1.50
CA ASN A 173 -2.31 9.74 0.97
C ASN A 173 -3.57 9.04 1.47
N GLU A 174 -4.31 9.72 2.35
CA GLU A 174 -5.56 9.19 2.93
C GLU A 174 -6.57 8.81 1.84
N ALA A 175 -6.68 9.59 0.77
CA ALA A 175 -7.59 9.30 -0.34
C ALA A 175 -7.22 7.98 -1.05
N THR A 176 -5.94 7.60 -1.05
CA THR A 176 -5.52 6.30 -1.59
C THR A 176 -5.94 5.14 -0.68
N LEU A 177 -5.91 5.31 0.64
CA LEU A 177 -6.46 4.34 1.59
C LEU A 177 -7.97 4.24 1.46
N MET A 178 -8.67 5.38 1.47
CA MET A 178 -10.12 5.46 1.25
C MET A 178 -10.53 4.76 -0.05
N LYS A 179 -9.77 4.90 -1.14
CA LYS A 179 -10.05 4.19 -2.40
C LYS A 179 -9.88 2.67 -2.29
N LYS A 180 -8.97 2.17 -1.45
CA LYS A 180 -8.71 0.74 -1.27
C LYS A 180 -9.75 0.06 -0.38
N PHE A 181 -10.23 0.76 0.65
CA PHE A 181 -11.32 0.32 1.52
C PHE A 181 -12.67 0.56 0.87
N GLY A 182 -12.87 1.70 0.21
CA GLY A 182 -14.21 2.29 0.02
C GLY A 182 -14.48 3.28 1.15
N GLU A 183 -15.13 4.41 0.83
CA GLU A 183 -15.28 5.54 1.75
C GLU A 183 -16.04 5.18 3.04
N SER A 184 -17.15 4.45 2.91
CA SER A 184 -17.94 3.98 4.06
C SER A 184 -17.19 2.94 4.90
N GLU A 185 -16.55 1.96 4.26
CA GLU A 185 -15.78 0.91 4.95
C GLU A 185 -14.54 1.48 5.64
N TYR A 186 -13.90 2.48 5.03
CA TYR A 186 -12.78 3.21 5.63
C TYR A 186 -13.19 3.92 6.91
N ALA A 187 -14.27 4.70 6.86
CA ALA A 187 -14.77 5.44 8.01
C ALA A 187 -15.15 4.49 9.16
N ARG A 188 -15.79 3.36 8.82
CA ARG A 188 -16.15 2.32 9.79
C ARG A 188 -14.92 1.67 10.42
N ALA A 189 -13.95 1.20 9.63
CA ALA A 189 -12.75 0.57 10.14
C ALA A 189 -11.93 1.54 11.02
N LYS A 190 -11.76 2.79 10.56
CA LYS A 190 -11.07 3.85 11.33
C LYS A 190 -11.77 4.11 12.67
N GLY A 191 -13.10 4.21 12.66
CA GLY A 191 -13.89 4.40 13.89
C GLY A 191 -13.71 3.26 14.88
N VAL A 192 -13.79 2.01 14.43
CA VAL A 192 -13.56 0.83 15.30
C VAL A 192 -12.16 0.82 15.88
N PHE A 193 -11.13 1.14 15.08
CA PHE A 193 -9.75 1.21 15.58
C PHE A 193 -9.57 2.29 16.64
N GLN A 194 -10.11 3.48 16.40
CA GLN A 194 -10.05 4.58 17.35
C GLN A 194 -10.81 4.27 18.64
N ASP A 195 -11.99 3.64 18.53
CA ASP A 195 -12.78 3.23 19.69
C ASP A 195 -12.07 2.18 20.53
N ALA A 196 -11.49 1.16 19.90
CA ALA A 196 -10.78 0.08 20.59
C ALA A 196 -9.54 0.58 21.34
N LEU A 197 -8.89 1.63 20.85
CA LEU A 197 -7.72 2.23 21.51
C LEU A 197 -8.06 3.07 22.75
N LYS A 198 -9.33 3.46 22.95
CA LYS A 198 -9.71 4.31 24.10
C LYS A 198 -9.38 3.67 25.45
N ASP A 199 -9.48 2.35 25.54
CA ASP A 199 -9.21 1.59 26.77
C ASP A 199 -7.72 1.47 27.09
N TRP A 200 -6.84 1.84 26.15
CA TRP A 200 -5.39 1.83 26.31
C TRP A 200 -4.82 3.14 26.83
N LYS A 201 -5.67 4.11 27.19
CA LYS A 201 -5.22 5.42 27.68
C LYS A 201 -4.46 5.25 29.00
N GLY A 202 -3.23 5.74 29.06
CA GLY A 202 -2.32 5.55 30.20
C GLY A 202 -1.54 4.22 30.19
N LYS A 203 -1.66 3.42 29.12
CA LYS A 203 -0.91 2.17 28.89
C LYS A 203 -0.21 2.19 27.53
N GLU A 204 0.28 3.36 27.11
CA GLU A 204 0.81 3.57 25.77
C GLU A 204 2.07 2.73 25.49
N GLU A 205 2.90 2.47 26.49
CA GLU A 205 4.07 1.59 26.37
C GLU A 205 3.68 0.13 26.12
N ASP A 206 2.70 -0.38 26.87
CA ASP A 206 2.17 -1.74 26.67
C ASP A 206 1.50 -1.86 25.29
N LEU A 207 0.76 -0.82 24.87
CA LEU A 207 0.17 -0.75 23.55
C LEU A 207 1.25 -0.80 22.47
N ASN A 208 2.37 -0.08 22.63
CA ASN A 208 3.47 -0.10 21.67
C ASN A 208 4.01 -1.52 21.45
N ALA A 209 4.14 -2.29 22.52
CA ALA A 209 4.62 -3.67 22.45
C ALA A 209 3.57 -4.64 21.85
N GLN A 210 2.28 -4.45 22.16
CA GLN A 210 1.22 -5.40 21.80
C GLN A 210 0.48 -5.07 20.50
N ALA A 211 0.49 -3.82 20.05
CA ALA A 211 -0.33 -3.37 18.92
C ALA A 211 -0.04 -4.12 17.61
N PHE A 212 1.20 -4.57 17.37
CA PHE A 212 1.47 -5.42 16.21
C PHE A 212 0.84 -6.81 16.35
N HIS A 213 0.87 -7.39 17.55
CA HIS A 213 0.25 -8.68 17.83
C HIS A 213 -1.27 -8.62 17.71
N HIS A 214 -1.93 -7.57 18.23
CA HIS A 214 -3.37 -7.37 18.00
C HIS A 214 -3.71 -7.40 16.51
N TYR A 215 -2.91 -6.70 15.69
CA TYR A 215 -3.07 -6.76 14.24
C TYR A 215 -2.90 -8.17 13.68
N GLU A 216 -1.94 -8.96 14.17
CA GLU A 216 -1.77 -10.33 13.72
C GLU A 216 -2.98 -11.23 14.00
N ASP A 217 -3.70 -10.95 15.07
CA ASP A 217 -4.89 -11.69 15.49
C ASP A 217 -6.12 -11.31 14.63
N PHE A 218 -6.37 -10.02 14.40
CA PHE A 218 -7.54 -9.58 13.61
C PHE A 218 -7.29 -9.44 12.10
N ARG A 219 -6.04 -9.56 11.62
CA ARG A 219 -5.69 -9.29 10.20
C ARG A 219 -6.60 -10.07 9.23
N PRO A 220 -6.86 -9.52 8.03
CA PRO A 220 -7.73 -10.17 7.06
C PRO A 220 -7.39 -11.65 6.81
N THR A 221 -8.38 -12.52 7.05
CA THR A 221 -8.24 -13.97 6.84
C THR A 221 -8.44 -14.31 5.36
N VAL A 222 -7.43 -14.96 4.77
CA VAL A 222 -7.46 -15.36 3.35
C VAL A 222 -7.87 -16.83 3.29
N ALA A 223 -8.93 -17.14 2.53
CA ALA A 223 -9.47 -18.49 2.43
C ALA A 223 -8.42 -19.52 1.99
N GLN A 224 -8.51 -20.73 2.55
CA GLN A 224 -7.61 -21.83 2.21
C GLN A 224 -7.65 -22.11 0.69
N GLY A 225 -6.47 -22.16 0.06
CA GLY A 225 -6.34 -22.33 -1.40
C GLY A 225 -6.05 -21.04 -2.17
N GLN A 226 -6.36 -19.86 -1.61
CA GLN A 226 -5.92 -18.57 -2.16
C GLN A 226 -4.48 -18.25 -1.72
N LYS A 227 -3.51 -19.04 -2.19
CA LYS A 227 -2.08 -18.74 -1.96
C LYS A 227 -1.61 -17.68 -2.96
N GLY A 228 -1.10 -16.56 -2.47
CA GLY A 228 -0.54 -15.50 -3.30
C GLY A 228 -0.33 -14.21 -2.53
N TRP A 229 0.70 -13.44 -2.90
CA TRP A 229 0.95 -12.13 -2.33
C TRP A 229 -0.18 -11.16 -2.74
N GLY A 230 -0.73 -10.43 -1.77
CA GLY A 230 -1.67 -9.34 -2.03
C GLY A 230 -3.11 -9.79 -2.26
N ARG A 231 -3.47 -10.99 -1.81
CA ARG A 231 -4.87 -11.47 -1.80
C ARG A 231 -5.70 -10.69 -0.76
N LYS A 232 -6.96 -10.44 -1.12
CA LYS A 232 -7.96 -9.92 -0.20
C LYS A 232 -8.39 -11.02 0.77
N GLY A 233 -8.62 -10.64 2.01
CA GLY A 233 -9.20 -11.49 3.04
C GLY A 233 -10.35 -10.77 3.74
N MET A 234 -11.09 -11.51 4.55
CA MET A 234 -12.15 -10.91 5.36
C MET A 234 -11.55 -10.30 6.63
N LEU A 235 -11.73 -9.00 6.81
CA LEU A 235 -11.52 -8.30 8.07
C LEU A 235 -12.84 -8.34 8.84
N ASN A 236 -12.82 -8.90 10.05
CA ASN A 236 -13.97 -8.89 10.96
C ASN A 236 -13.75 -7.79 12.00
N LEU A 237 -14.63 -6.79 12.06
CA LEU A 237 -14.55 -5.66 12.97
C LEU A 237 -14.85 -6.04 14.43
N GLN A 238 -15.64 -7.07 14.67
CA GLN A 238 -15.85 -7.61 16.01
C GLN A 238 -14.56 -8.26 16.53
N ALA A 239 -13.86 -9.03 15.69
CA ALA A 239 -12.56 -9.59 16.04
C ALA A 239 -11.50 -8.52 16.37
N VAL A 240 -11.58 -7.34 15.76
CA VAL A 240 -10.74 -6.19 16.13
C VAL A 240 -11.00 -5.76 17.57
N ARG A 241 -12.28 -5.60 17.94
CA ARG A 241 -12.66 -5.20 19.31
C ARG A 241 -12.17 -6.21 20.34
N GLU A 242 -12.34 -7.49 20.04
CA GLU A 242 -11.89 -8.57 20.92
C GLU A 242 -10.37 -8.62 21.05
N ALA A 243 -9.64 -8.57 19.93
CA ALA A 243 -8.18 -8.65 19.91
C ALA A 243 -7.49 -7.46 20.62
N VAL A 244 -8.12 -6.28 20.60
CA VAL A 244 -7.57 -5.05 21.19
C VAL A 244 -8.11 -4.83 22.61
N SER A 245 -9.14 -5.55 23.05
CA SER A 245 -9.67 -5.39 24.41
C SER A 245 -8.61 -5.72 25.46
N THR A 246 -8.45 -4.82 26.45
CA THR A 246 -7.57 -5.08 27.59
C THR A 246 -8.24 -6.10 28.50
N THR A 247 -7.66 -7.29 28.60
CA THR A 247 -8.02 -8.28 29.64
C THR A 247 -7.47 -7.84 30.99
#